data_AF-A0A0N7Z410-F1
#
_entry.id   AF-A0A0N7Z410-F1
#
_cell.length_a   1.000
_cell.length_b   1.000
_cell.length_c   1.000
_cell.angle_alpha   90.00
_cell.angle_beta   90.00
_cell.angle_gamma   90.00
#
_symmetry.space_group_name_H-M   'P 1'
#
loop_
_entity.id
_entity.type
_entity.pdbx_description
1 polymer ?
#
loop_
_entity_poly.entity_id
_entity_poly.type
_entity_poly.pdbx_seq_one_letter_code
_entity_poly.pdbx_strand_id
1 'polypeptide(L)'
;MSDITSVSQLTDVDPTQYYYKDLQSLIDRYGISVGYPDNTFRGEQAMTRAEAVQLVNQALDRMSELIAASIAASEDKMLKSIAASENA
;
A
#
# COMPACT_ATOMS: atom_id res chain seq x y z
N MET A 1 4.32 14.56 -10.76
CA MET A 1 5.06 13.69 -9.81
C MET A 1 4.92 12.29 -10.35
N SER A 2 6.02 11.56 -10.52
CA SER A 2 5.95 10.13 -10.85
C SER A 2 5.66 9.40 -9.56
N ASP A 3 4.47 8.79 -9.46
CA ASP A 3 4.11 8.00 -8.30
C ASP A 3 4.99 6.74 -8.28
N ILE A 4 5.66 6.49 -7.17
CA ILE A 4 6.46 5.28 -6.96
C ILE A 4 5.48 4.14 -6.67
N THR A 5 5.37 3.20 -7.61
CA THR A 5 4.43 2.07 -7.57
C THR A 5 5.13 0.73 -7.37
N SER A 6 6.46 0.71 -7.34
CA SER A 6 7.22 -0.48 -6.96
C SER A 6 8.50 -0.14 -6.23
N VAL A 7 8.89 -0.97 -5.25
CA VAL A 7 10.20 -0.86 -4.56
C VAL A 7 11.38 -0.88 -5.55
N SER A 8 11.23 -1.55 -6.69
CA SER A 8 12.25 -1.62 -7.74
C SER A 8 12.54 -0.29 -8.45
N GLN A 9 11.66 0.70 -8.28
CA GLN A 9 11.85 2.04 -8.82
C GLN A 9 12.74 2.92 -7.94
N LEU A 10 13.01 2.50 -6.70
CA LEU A 10 13.87 3.22 -5.76
C LEU A 10 15.34 2.93 -6.07
N THR A 11 16.14 3.97 -6.30
CA THR A 11 17.51 3.83 -6.80
C THR A 11 18.53 3.49 -5.71
N ASP A 12 18.19 3.73 -4.44
CA ASP A 12 19.07 3.57 -3.27
C ASP A 12 18.68 2.37 -2.39
N VAL A 13 17.76 1.53 -2.86
CA VAL A 13 17.26 0.36 -2.12
C VAL A 13 17.78 -0.91 -2.77
N ASP A 14 18.65 -1.62 -2.05
CA ASP A 14 19.18 -2.92 -2.51
C ASP A 14 18.28 -4.08 -1.99
N PRO A 15 17.97 -5.10 -2.81
CA PRO A 15 17.18 -6.27 -2.39
C PRO A 15 17.68 -7.05 -1.18
N THR A 16 18.96 -6.90 -0.83
CA THR A 16 19.58 -7.54 0.34
C THR A 16 19.39 -6.76 1.64
N GLN A 17 18.92 -5.51 1.58
CA GLN A 17 18.70 -4.70 2.78
C GLN A 17 17.54 -5.24 3.63
N TYR A 18 17.68 -5.13 4.96
CA TYR A 18 16.75 -5.73 5.91
C TYR A 18 15.31 -5.20 5.76
N TYR A 19 15.14 -3.93 5.36
CA TYR A 19 13.84 -3.27 5.21
C TYR A 19 13.23 -3.43 3.80
N TYR A 20 13.91 -4.10 2.87
CA TYR A 20 13.43 -4.24 1.48
C TYR A 20 12.02 -4.84 1.42
N LYS A 21 11.77 -5.90 2.19
CA LYS A 21 10.47 -6.60 2.22
C LYS A 21 9.35 -5.74 2.82
N ASP A 22 9.70 -4.86 3.75
CA ASP A 22 8.73 -3.94 4.35
C ASP A 22 8.32 -2.88 3.32
N LEU A 23 9.29 -2.32 2.59
CA LEU A 23 9.01 -1.38 1.48
C LEU A 23 8.21 -2.04 0.36
N GLN A 24 8.59 -3.25 -0.04
CA GLN A 24 7.83 -4.02 -1.03
C GLN A 24 6.37 -4.22 -0.57
N SER A 25 6.15 -4.55 0.70
CA SER A 25 4.80 -4.72 1.22
C SER A 25 4.03 -3.40 1.23
N LEU A 26 4.65 -2.30 1.65
CA LEU A 26 4.01 -0.99 1.66
C LEU A 26 3.62 -0.53 0.25
N ILE A 27 4.56 -0.56 -0.69
CA ILE A 27 4.36 -0.05 -2.05
C ILE A 27 3.53 -1.02 -2.89
N ASP A 28 4.07 -2.21 -3.13
CA ASP A 28 3.52 -3.12 -4.14
C ASP A 28 2.18 -3.72 -3.69
N ARG A 29 2.05 -4.04 -2.40
CA ARG A 29 0.85 -4.70 -1.86
C ARG A 29 -0.17 -3.71 -1.33
N TYR A 30 0.25 -2.72 -0.56
CA TYR A 30 -0.68 -1.77 0.05
C TYR A 30 -0.86 -0.50 -0.77
N GLY A 31 0.00 -0.18 -1.74
CA GLY A 31 -0.11 1.06 -2.52
C GLY A 31 0.22 2.31 -1.69
N ILE A 32 0.99 2.15 -0.61
CA ILE A 32 1.48 3.25 0.21
C ILE A 32 2.76 3.77 -0.44
N SER A 33 2.73 5.04 -0.82
CA SER A 33 3.87 5.69 -1.45
C SER A 33 4.92 6.01 -0.40
N VAL A 34 6.15 5.58 -0.64
CA VAL A 34 7.31 5.88 0.20
C VAL A 34 8.45 6.36 -0.69
N GLY A 35 9.31 7.17 -0.10
CA GLY A 35 10.44 7.78 -0.81
C GLY A 35 10.15 9.20 -1.30
N TYR A 36 11.09 9.71 -2.08
CA TYR A 36 11.19 11.11 -2.46
C TYR A 36 11.04 11.28 -3.98
N PRO A 37 10.76 12.50 -4.47
CA PRO A 37 10.57 12.77 -5.90
C PRO A 37 11.78 12.46 -6.81
N ASP A 38 12.95 12.25 -6.21
CA ASP A 38 14.19 11.84 -6.89
C ASP A 38 14.35 10.31 -6.97
N ASN A 39 13.30 9.54 -6.65
CA ASN A 39 13.28 8.08 -6.61
C ASN A 39 14.23 7.49 -5.56
N THR A 40 14.44 8.18 -4.44
CA THR A 40 15.20 7.65 -3.30
C THR A 40 14.29 7.33 -2.10
N PHE A 41 14.70 6.40 -1.23
CA PHE A 41 14.05 6.09 0.04
C PHE A 41 14.75 6.76 1.24
N ARG A 42 16.08 6.86 1.18
CA ARG A 42 16.95 7.45 2.21
C ARG A 42 16.84 6.75 3.57
N GLY A 43 16.88 5.41 3.57
CA GLY A 43 16.65 4.58 4.76
C GLY A 43 17.61 4.81 5.94
N GLU A 44 18.81 5.31 5.68
CA GLU A 44 19.80 5.66 6.73
C GLU A 44 19.62 7.08 7.26
N GLN A 45 18.75 7.89 6.65
CA GLN A 45 18.49 9.26 7.07
C GLN A 45 17.34 9.28 8.08
N ALA A 46 17.51 10.08 9.14
CA ALA A 46 16.41 10.36 10.06
C ALA A 46 15.26 11.05 9.32
N MET A 47 14.07 10.48 9.44
CA MET A 47 12.83 11.04 8.93
C MET A 47 12.37 12.24 9.79
N THR A 48 11.84 13.28 9.15
CA THR A 48 11.21 14.40 9.85
C THR A 48 9.85 14.01 10.42
N ARG A 49 9.39 14.75 11.43
CA ARG A 49 8.03 14.54 11.98
C ARG A 49 6.93 14.73 10.93
N ALA A 50 7.13 15.65 9.98
CA ALA A 50 6.15 15.93 8.94
C ALA A 50 6.02 14.76 7.96
N GLU A 51 7.14 14.21 7.50
CA GLU A 51 7.18 13.01 6.65
C GLU A 51 6.54 11.80 7.37
N ALA A 52 6.83 11.63 8.66
CA ALA A 52 6.23 10.57 9.46
C ALA A 52 4.70 10.67 9.51
N VAL A 53 4.17 11.87 9.75
CA VAL A 53 2.72 12.11 9.78
C VAL A 53 2.08 11.86 8.41
N GLN A 54 2.75 12.27 7.33
CA GLN A 54 2.27 12.00 5.98
C GLN A 54 2.15 10.50 5.71
N LEU A 55 3.18 9.72 6.07
CA LEU A 55 3.18 8.27 5.89
C LEU A 55 2.09 7.59 6.73
N VAL A 56 1.93 8.00 7.99
CA VAL A 56 0.89 7.45 8.88
C VAL A 56 -0.50 7.76 8.36
N ASN A 57 -0.75 8.99 7.90
CA ASN A 57 -2.05 9.36 7.33
C ASN A 57 -2.38 8.52 6.09
N GLN A 58 -1.42 8.37 5.17
CA GLN A 58 -1.60 7.53 3.99
C GLN A 58 -1.90 6.07 4.35
N ALA A 59 -1.22 5.52 5.35
CA ALA A 59 -1.47 4.15 5.81
C ALA A 59 -2.88 3.98 6.41
N LEU A 60 -3.35 4.97 7.19
CA LEU A 60 -4.70 4.95 7.79
C LEU A 60 -5.80 5.09 6.74
N ASP A 61 -5.63 5.99 5.77
CA ASP A 61 -6.56 6.16 4.65
C ASP A 61 -6.65 4.85 3.85
N ARG A 62 -5.50 4.27 3.52
CA ARG A 62 -5.44 3.02 2.76
C ARG A 62 -6.08 1.85 3.51
N MET A 63 -5.87 1.76 4.82
CA MET A 63 -6.50 0.74 5.65
C MET A 63 -8.03 0.87 5.62
N SER A 64 -8.54 2.11 5.70
CA SER A 64 -9.97 2.41 5.65
C SER A 64 -10.58 2.00 4.30
N GLU A 65 -9.90 2.29 3.19
CA GLU A 65 -10.30 1.85 1.84
C GLU A 65 -10.35 0.34 1.71
N LEU A 66 -9.32 -0.37 2.19
CA LEU A 66 -9.25 -1.83 2.11
C LEU A 66 -10.36 -2.49 2.93
N ILE A 67 -10.68 -1.95 4.11
CA ILE A 67 -11.80 -2.41 4.93
C ILE A 67 -13.11 -2.21 4.17
N ALA A 68 -13.37 -1.01 3.66
CA ALA A 68 -14.59 -0.71 2.90
C ALA A 68 -14.74 -1.63 1.67
N ALA A 69 -13.66 -1.82 0.90
CA ALA A 69 -13.64 -2.70 -0.26
C ALA A 69 -13.92 -4.17 0.13
N SER A 70 -13.38 -4.64 1.25
CA SER A 70 -13.61 -6.02 1.72
C SER A 70 -15.07 -6.26 2.13
N ILE A 71 -15.73 -5.25 2.72
CA ILE A 71 -17.15 -5.31 3.10
C ILE A 71 -18.00 -5.38 1.83
N ALA A 72 -17.78 -4.46 0.89
CA ALA A 72 -18.52 -4.43 -0.37
C ALA A 72 -18.34 -5.72 -1.19
N ALA A 73 -17.13 -6.28 -1.23
CA ALA A 73 -16.86 -7.55 -1.90
C ALA A 73 -17.58 -8.74 -1.23
N SER A 74 -17.72 -8.70 0.10
CA SER A 74 -18.47 -9.72 0.84
C SER A 74 -19.97 -9.64 0.57
N GLU A 75 -20.53 -8.43 0.51
CA GLU A 75 -21.94 -8.19 0.15
C GLU A 75 -22.26 -8.68 -1.26
N ASP A 76 -21.45 -8.33 -2.26
CA ASP A 76 -21.61 -8.79 -3.65
C ASP A 76 -21.56 -10.32 -3.74
N LYS A 77 -20.63 -10.96 -3.00
CA LYS A 77 -20.54 -12.42 -2.95
C LYS A 77 -21.79 -13.05 -2.33
N MET A 78 -22.35 -12.45 -1.28
CA MET A 78 -23.60 -12.95 -0.68
C MET A 78 -24.78 -12.86 -1.66
N LEU A 79 -24.98 -11.69 -2.30
CA LEU A 79 -26.06 -11.51 -3.27
C LEU A 79 -25.97 -12.52 -4.42
N LYS A 80 -24.77 -12.77 -4.94
CA LYS A 80 -24.54 -13.78 -6.00
C LYS A 80 -24.87 -15.20 -5.55
N SER A 81 -24.61 -15.54 -4.29
CA SER A 81 -24.94 -16.87 -3.75
C SER A 81 -26.44 -17.10 -3.59
N ILE A 82 -27.21 -16.06 -3.24
CA ILE A 82 -28.68 -16.13 -3.16
C ILE A 82 -29.26 -16.32 -4.56
N ALA A 83 -28.85 -15.49 -5.53
CA ALA A 83 -29.31 -15.59 -6.92
C ALA A 83 -28.96 -16.95 -7.57
N ALA A 84 -27.82 -17.55 -7.21
CA ALA A 84 -27.46 -18.88 -7.70
C ALA A 84 -28.33 -20.00 -7.11
N SER A 85 -28.87 -19.82 -5.89
CA SER A 85 -29.76 -20.78 -5.24
C SER A 85 -31.21 -20.73 -5.74
N GLU A 86 -31.67 -19.60 -6.26
CA GLU A 86 -33.02 -19.46 -6.82
C GLU A 86 -33.17 -20.07 -8.22
N ASN A 87 -32.06 -20.31 -8.93
CA ASN A 87 -32.04 -20.81 -10.30
C ASN A 87 -31.62 -22.30 -10.40
N ALA A 88 -31.58 -23.01 -9.27
CA ALA A 88 -31.27 -24.43 -9.14
C ALA A 88 -32.51 -25.20 -8.67
#